data_AF-A0A958P4E8-F1
#
_entry.id   AF-A0A958P4E8-F1
#
_cell.length_a   1.000
_cell.length_b   1.000
_cell.length_c   1.000
_cell.angle_alpha   90.00
_cell.angle_beta   90.00
_cell.angle_gamma   90.00
#
_symmetry.space_group_name_H-M   'P 1'
#
loop_
_entity.id
_entity.type
_entity.pdbx_description
1 polymer ?
#
loop_
_entity_poly.entity_id
_entity_poly.type
_entity_poly.pdbx_seq_one_letter_code
_entity_poly.pdbx_strand_id
1 'polypeptide(L)'
;MVYLTRRERFNAAHRLFKKEWSDEKNFEVFGKCSNPNWHGHNYTLFVTIKGEPKPETGFVINIKQLSKIVKEKVIEKIDHKNLNIDVDFM
;
A
#
# COMPACT_ATOMS: atom_id res chain seq x y z
N MET A 1 1.95 14.80 -23.64
CA MET A 1 2.12 13.99 -22.41
C MET A 1 0.97 14.19 -21.44
N VAL A 2 0.43 13.11 -20.88
CA VAL A 2 -0.62 13.17 -19.84
C VAL A 2 -0.28 12.27 -18.65
N TYR A 3 -0.94 12.53 -17.53
CA TYR A 3 -0.86 11.71 -16.31
C TYR A 3 -2.19 10.99 -16.08
N LEU A 4 -2.12 9.72 -15.70
CA LEU A 4 -3.27 8.90 -15.34
C LEU A 4 -3.06 8.35 -13.94
N THR A 5 -3.99 8.64 -13.03
CA THR A 5 -3.97 8.11 -11.66
C THR A 5 -5.08 7.08 -11.47
N ARG A 6 -4.70 5.90 -11.00
CA ARG A 6 -5.63 4.86 -10.55
C ARG A 6 -5.65 4.82 -9.02
N ARG A 7 -6.85 4.83 -8.45
CA ARG A 7 -7.07 4.66 -7.01
C ARG A 7 -7.48 3.22 -6.70
N GLU A 8 -6.77 2.60 -5.76
CA GLU A 8 -7.10 1.28 -5.19
C GLU A 8 -7.25 1.39 -3.67
N ARG A 9 -7.79 0.34 -3.05
CA ARG A 9 -7.94 0.21 -1.60
C ARG A 9 -7.50 -1.17 -1.13
N PHE A 10 -6.97 -1.24 0.07
CA PHE A 10 -6.69 -2.49 0.77
C PHE A 10 -6.81 -2.27 2.28
N ASN A 11 -7.08 -3.32 3.03
CA ASN A 11 -7.17 -3.28 4.48
C ASN A 11 -6.01 -4.06 5.08
N ALA A 12 -5.28 -3.49 6.02
CA ALA A 12 -4.18 -4.20 6.67
C ALA A 12 -3.97 -3.77 8.11
N ALA A 13 -3.49 -4.71 8.92
CA ALA A 13 -3.05 -4.46 10.29
C ALA A 13 -1.53 -4.22 10.33
N HIS A 14 -1.06 -3.41 11.27
CA HIS A 14 0.37 -3.22 11.52
C HIS A 14 0.63 -2.65 12.93
N ARG A 15 1.92 -2.64 13.29
CA ARG A 15 2.45 -1.98 14.48
C ARG A 15 3.73 -1.28 14.07
N LEU A 16 3.84 -0.01 14.46
CA LEU A 16 5.10 0.71 14.35
C LEU A 16 5.93 0.40 15.60
N PHE A 17 7.00 -0.38 15.44
CA PHE A 17 7.90 -0.69 16.55
C PHE A 17 9.29 -1.07 16.04
N LYS A 18 10.27 -0.93 16.93
CA LYS A 18 11.63 -1.47 16.78
C LYS A 18 11.81 -2.64 17.72
N LYS A 19 12.29 -3.77 17.19
CA LYS A 19 12.44 -5.04 17.94
C LYS A 19 13.45 -4.93 19.07
N GLU A 20 14.45 -4.07 18.90
CA GLU A 20 15.53 -3.82 19.85
C GLU A 20 15.16 -2.83 20.97
N TRP A 21 13.96 -2.24 20.94
CA TRP A 21 13.48 -1.30 21.95
C TRP A 21 12.48 -1.96 22.89
N SER A 22 12.43 -1.50 24.14
CA SER A 22 11.35 -1.86 25.06
C SER A 22 10.01 -1.32 24.58
N ASP A 23 8.91 -1.87 25.09
CA ASP A 23 7.57 -1.39 24.74
C ASP A 23 7.34 0.05 25.21
N GLU A 24 7.92 0.45 26.33
CA GLU A 24 7.84 1.83 26.84
C GLU A 24 8.50 2.81 25.88
N LYS A 25 9.71 2.49 25.41
CA LYS A 25 10.42 3.33 24.44
C LYS A 25 9.70 3.38 23.09
N ASN A 26 9.16 2.24 22.64
CA ASN A 26 8.34 2.21 21.43
C ASN A 26 7.06 3.05 21.59
N PHE A 27 6.45 3.07 22.78
CA PHE A 27 5.29 3.91 23.06
C PHE A 27 5.64 5.39 23.13
N GLU A 28 6.77 5.75 23.74
CA GLU A 28 7.26 7.13 23.76
C GLU A 28 7.45 7.69 22.35
N VAL A 29 8.00 6.88 21.43
CA VAL A 29 8.33 7.33 20.06
C VAL A 29 7.15 7.23 19.09
N PHE A 30 6.41 6.12 19.09
CA PHE A 30 5.36 5.85 18.10
C PHE A 30 3.94 5.99 18.66
N GLY A 31 3.79 6.22 19.96
CA GLY A 31 2.50 6.41 20.62
C GLY A 31 1.55 5.23 20.43
N LYS A 32 0.27 5.51 20.19
CA LYS A 32 -0.76 4.48 20.00
C LYS A 32 -0.48 3.52 18.82
N CYS A 33 0.36 3.92 17.86
CA CYS A 33 0.72 3.06 16.74
C CYS A 33 1.68 1.92 17.11
N SER A 34 2.33 1.97 18.29
CA SER A 34 3.13 0.86 18.83
C SER A 34 2.37 -0.05 19.78
N ASN A 35 1.03 -0.01 19.79
CA ASN A 35 0.20 -0.96 20.55
C ASN A 35 0.67 -2.41 20.30
N PRO A 36 1.05 -3.18 21.35
CA PRO A 36 1.44 -4.58 21.21
C PRO A 36 0.39 -5.46 20.53
N ASN A 37 -0.88 -5.08 20.64
CA ASN A 37 -2.01 -5.77 20.01
C ASN A 37 -2.37 -5.23 18.62
N TRP A 38 -1.44 -4.52 17.97
CA TRP A 38 -1.58 -3.98 16.61
C TRP A 38 -2.70 -2.94 16.47
N HIS A 39 -2.85 -2.41 15.26
CA HIS A 39 -4.01 -1.63 14.82
C HIS A 39 -4.15 -1.80 13.30
N GLY A 40 -5.25 -1.32 12.71
CA GLY A 40 -5.49 -1.48 11.28
C GLY A 40 -5.97 -0.22 10.60
N HIS A 41 -5.89 -0.22 9.27
CA HIS A 41 -6.37 0.86 8.42
C HIS A 41 -7.01 0.32 7.15
N ASN A 42 -7.93 1.14 6.61
CA ASN A 42 -8.45 0.99 5.26
C ASN A 42 -7.63 1.93 4.36
N TYR A 43 -6.52 1.42 3.84
CA TYR A 43 -5.57 2.19 3.05
C TYR A 43 -6.14 2.54 1.67
N THR A 44 -5.77 3.72 1.17
CA THR A 44 -6.02 4.14 -0.21
C THR A 44 -4.70 4.30 -0.94
N LEU A 45 -4.52 3.56 -2.02
CA LEU A 45 -3.33 3.59 -2.85
C LEU A 45 -3.61 4.38 -4.13
N PHE A 46 -2.77 5.38 -4.43
CA PHE A 46 -2.81 6.12 -5.69
C PHE A 46 -1.61 5.75 -6.55
N VAL A 47 -1.87 5.14 -7.70
CA VAL A 47 -0.84 4.76 -8.68
C VAL A 47 -0.94 5.70 -9.87
N THR A 48 0.09 6.52 -10.08
CA THR A 48 0.13 7.48 -11.19
C THR A 48 1.14 7.02 -12.24
N ILE A 49 0.69 6.93 -13.48
CA ILE A 49 1.55 6.72 -14.64
C ILE A 49 1.56 7.98 -15.52
N LYS A 50 2.61 8.11 -16.34
CA LYS A 50 2.73 9.17 -17.35
C LYS A 50 3.02 8.56 -18.71
N GLY A 51 2.51 9.19 -19.77
CA GLY A 51 2.84 8.80 -21.13
C GLY A 51 2.12 9.62 -22.19
N GLU A 52 2.40 9.31 -23.45
CA GLU A 52 1.70 9.88 -24.59
C GLU A 52 0.49 9.01 -24.94
N PRO A 53 -0.71 9.60 -25.09
CA PRO A 53 -1.86 8.89 -25.64
C PRO A 53 -1.56 8.34 -27.03
N LYS A 54 -1.87 7.07 -27.27
CA LYS A 54 -1.75 6.49 -28.62
C LYS A 54 -2.76 7.15 -29.57
N PRO A 55 -2.35 7.63 -30.77
CA PRO A 55 -3.25 8.35 -31.68
C PRO A 55 -4.54 7.60 -32.02
N GLU A 56 -4.49 6.27 -32.06
CA GLU A 56 -5.59 5.41 -32.50
C GLU A 56 -6.62 5.15 -31.38
N THR A 57 -6.22 5.26 -30.11
CA THR A 57 -7.07 4.90 -28.96
C THR A 57 -7.28 6.03 -27.96
N GLY A 58 -6.45 7.07 -27.99
CA GLY A 58 -6.43 8.13 -26.98
C GLY A 58 -5.97 7.68 -25.59
N PHE A 59 -5.49 6.44 -25.44
CA PHE A 59 -5.09 5.90 -24.14
C PHE A 59 -3.56 5.84 -23.99
N VAL A 60 -3.09 6.14 -22.78
CA VAL A 60 -1.70 5.85 -22.35
C VAL A 60 -1.53 4.35 -22.12
N ILE A 61 -2.52 3.72 -21.49
CA ILE A 61 -2.60 2.29 -21.23
C ILE A 61 -4.07 1.86 -21.19
N ASN A 62 -4.35 0.59 -21.45
CA ASN A 62 -5.63 0.02 -21.06
C ASN A 62 -5.75 -0.02 -19.52
N ILE A 63 -6.73 0.69 -18.96
CA ILE A 63 -6.91 0.82 -17.50
C ILE A 63 -7.13 -0.55 -16.82
N LYS A 64 -7.70 -1.54 -17.52
CA LYS A 64 -7.84 -2.91 -16.99
C LYS A 64 -6.47 -3.60 -16.83
N GLN A 65 -5.52 -3.32 -17.72
CA GLN A 65 -4.15 -3.82 -17.56
C GLN A 65 -3.46 -3.19 -16.35
N LEU A 66 -3.59 -1.87 -16.18
CA LEU A 66 -3.07 -1.19 -15.00
C LEU A 66 -3.68 -1.77 -13.70
N SER A 67 -5.00 -2.01 -13.68
CA SER A 67 -5.67 -2.66 -12.56
C SER A 67 -5.09 -4.02 -12.23
N LYS A 68 -4.91 -4.88 -13.24
CA LYS A 68 -4.35 -6.22 -13.06
C LYS A 68 -2.93 -6.17 -12.49
N ILE A 69 -2.08 -5.30 -13.03
CA ILE A 69 -0.70 -5.12 -12.56
C ILE A 69 -0.68 -4.68 -11.10
N VAL A 70 -1.45 -3.64 -10.73
CA VAL A 70 -1.48 -3.14 -9.34
C VAL A 70 -2.03 -4.21 -8.40
N LYS A 71 -3.04 -4.98 -8.83
CA LYS A 71 -3.61 -6.07 -8.03
C LYS A 71 -2.58 -7.16 -7.73
N GLU A 72 -1.96 -7.71 -8.77
CA GLU A 72 -1.03 -8.84 -8.66
C GLU A 72 0.29 -8.47 -7.97
N LYS A 73 0.79 -7.25 -8.23
CA LYS A 73 2.10 -6.83 -7.72
C LYS A 73 2.04 -6.20 -6.34
N VAL A 74 0.90 -5.64 -5.95
CA VAL A 74 0.76 -4.88 -4.71
C VAL A 74 -0.40 -5.41 -3.87
N ILE A 75 -1.64 -5.28 -4.33
CA ILE A 75 -2.83 -5.49 -3.47
C ILE A 75 -2.90 -6.92 -2.92
N GLU A 76 -2.71 -7.95 -3.74
CA GLU A 76 -2.78 -9.36 -3.31
C GLU A 76 -1.73 -9.73 -2.26
N LYS A 77 -0.65 -8.96 -2.15
CA LYS A 77 0.40 -9.19 -1.16
C LYS A 77 0.10 -8.57 0.20
N ILE A 78 -0.80 -7.58 0.26
CA ILE A 78 -0.98 -6.74 1.46
C ILE A 78 -2.43 -6.63 1.95
N ASP A 79 -3.41 -6.94 1.09
CA ASP A 79 -4.83 -6.85 1.46
C ASP A 79 -5.25 -8.00 2.39
N HIS A 80 -5.96 -7.64 3.46
CA HIS A 80 -6.38 -8.51 4.55
C HIS A 80 -5.18 -9.24 5.22
N LYS A 81 -4.06 -8.53 5.39
CA LYS A 81 -2.83 -9.05 6.01
C LYS A 81 -2.38 -8.22 7.22
N ASN A 82 -1.54 -8.81 8.06
CA ASN A 82 -0.68 -8.08 8.97
C ASN A 82 0.65 -7.75 8.27
N LEU A 83 0.93 -6.46 8.08
CA LEU A 83 2.09 -5.99 7.32
C LEU A 83 3.43 -6.41 7.94
N ASN A 84 3.50 -6.61 9.25
CA ASN A 84 4.75 -6.96 9.94
C ASN A 84 5.01 -8.47 10.01
N ILE A 85 4.01 -9.30 9.68
CA ILE A 85 4.06 -10.76 9.87
C ILE A 85 3.89 -11.50 8.54
N ASP A 86 2.94 -11.07 7.71
CA ASP A 86 2.52 -11.81 6.52
C ASP A 86 3.17 -11.28 5.22
N VAL A 87 3.88 -10.15 5.28
CA VAL A 87 4.44 -9.46 4.12
C VAL A 87 5.96 -9.46 4.21
N ASP A 88 6.61 -10.13 3.26
CA ASP A 88 8.05 -10.42 3.28
C ASP A 88 8.96 -9.21 2.96
N PHE A 89 8.40 -8.16 2.38
CA PHE A 89 9.11 -6.95 1.98
C PHE A 89 8.87 -5.74 2.91
N MET A 90 8.15 -5.93 4.02
CA MET A 90 7.87 -4.88 5.04
C MET A 90 8.35 -5.30 6.42
#